data_AF-A0A7V4PRD6-F1
#
_entry.id   AF-A0A7V4PRD6-F1
#
_cell.length_a   1.000
_cell.length_b   1.000
_cell.length_c   1.000
_cell.angle_alpha   90.00
_cell.angle_beta   90.00
_cell.angle_gamma   90.00
#
_symmetry.space_group_name_H-M   'P 1'
#
loop_
_entity.id
_entity.type
_entity.pdbx_description
1 polymer ?
#
loop_
_entity_poly.entity_id
_entity_poly.type
_entity_poly.pdbx_seq_one_letter_code
_entity_poly.pdbx_strand_id
1 'polypeptide(L)' 'MQHIQGQERNQVTLFPHVLDDYVAQDNPVRFLDAFVDSLPLAGLGFRHAVLHRTGR' A
#
# COMPACT_ATOMS: atom_id res chain seq x y z
N MET A 1 10.36 8.24 15.84
CA MET A 1 10.32 7.16 14.83
C MET A 1 9.32 7.57 13.77
N GLN A 2 9.81 7.83 12.55
CA GLN A 2 8.97 8.23 11.42
C GLN A 2 8.11 7.04 10.97
N HIS A 3 6.90 7.31 10.49
CA HIS A 3 6.12 6.31 9.77
C HIS A 3 6.88 5.98 8.48
N ILE A 4 7.46 4.79 8.40
CA ILE A 4 8.18 4.34 7.21
C ILE A 4 7.11 3.94 6.19
N GLN A 5 6.81 4.85 5.25
CA GLN A 5 6.07 4.47 4.04
C GLN A 5 7.03 3.64 3.17
N GLY A 6 6.61 2.42 2.83
CA GLY A 6 7.25 1.67 1.76
C GLY A 6 7.09 2.39 0.42
N GLN A 7 7.88 2.00 -0.58
CA GLN A 7 7.68 2.50 -1.94
C GLN A 7 6.42 1.89 -2.54
N GLU A 8 5.63 2.73 -3.21
CA GLU A 8 4.54 2.27 -4.07
C GLU A 8 5.09 1.36 -5.16
N ARG A 9 4.39 0.26 -5.47
CA ARG A 9 4.87 -0.69 -6.50
C ARG A 9 4.87 -0.08 -7.90
N ASN A 10 4.06 0.96 -8.11
CA ASN A 10 4.00 1.74 -9.35
C ASN A 10 5.06 2.85 -9.41
N GLN A 11 5.86 3.02 -8.35
CA GLN A 11 6.92 4.02 -8.34
C GLN A 11 8.04 3.60 -9.29
N VAL A 12 8.48 4.54 -10.13
CA VAL A 12 9.59 4.30 -11.05
C VAL A 12 10.88 4.06 -10.26
N THR A 13 11.60 2.99 -10.59
CA THR A 13 12.92 2.69 -10.02
C THR A 13 13.98 2.55 -11.11
N LEU A 14 15.26 2.50 -10.72
CA LEU A 14 16.36 2.41 -11.68
C LEU A 14 16.31 1.06 -12.43
N PHE A 15 16.07 -0.03 -11.70
CA PHE A 15 15.78 -1.35 -12.23
C PHE A 15 14.96 -2.12 -11.19
N PRO A 16 13.80 -2.71 -11.53
CA PRO A 16 13.06 -2.60 -12.80
C PRO A 16 12.42 -1.22 -13.04
N HIS A 17 11.80 -0.99 -14.21
CA HIS A 17 11.14 0.29 -14.50
C HIS A 17 10.08 0.63 -13.46
N VAL A 18 9.21 -0.32 -13.11
CA VAL A 18 8.38 -0.30 -11.89
C VAL A 18 8.35 -1.69 -11.25
N LEU A 19 8.15 -1.75 -9.93
CA LEU A 19 8.06 -3.04 -9.23
C LEU A 19 6.83 -3.85 -9.67
N ASP A 20 5.74 -3.18 -10.07
CA ASP A 20 4.52 -3.85 -10.54
C ASP A 20 4.73 -4.68 -11.82
N ASP A 21 5.75 -4.35 -12.64
CA ASP A 21 6.08 -5.11 -13.85
C ASP A 21 6.48 -6.56 -13.54
N TYR A 22 6.90 -6.83 -12.31
CA TYR A 22 7.31 -8.16 -11.83
C TYR A 22 6.17 -8.89 -11.12
N VAL A 23 5.02 -8.25 -10.95
CA VAL A 23 3.84 -8.83 -10.32
C VAL A 23 2.95 -9.42 -11.40
N ALA A 24 2.92 -10.75 -11.48
CA ALA A 24 2.03 -11.46 -12.40
C ALA A 24 0.56 -11.07 -12.20
N GLN A 25 -0.25 -11.21 -13.25
CA GLN A 25 -1.66 -10.82 -13.22
C GLN A 25 -2.48 -11.67 -12.21
N ASP A 26 -2.11 -12.92 -12.01
CA ASP A 26 -2.71 -13.87 -11.07
C ASP A 26 -2.08 -13.80 -9.66
N ASN A 27 -1.16 -12.87 -9.44
CA ASN A 27 -0.50 -12.74 -8.14
C ASN A 27 -1.53 -12.33 -7.06
N PRO A 28 -1.62 -13.05 -5.93
CA PRO A 28 -2.58 -12.78 -4.87
C PRO A 28 -2.45 -11.38 -4.27
N VAL A 29 -1.30 -10.72 -4.43
CA VAL A 29 -1.12 -9.34 -3.97
C VAL A 29 -2.16 -8.39 -4.58
N ARG A 30 -2.52 -8.59 -5.85
CA ARG A 30 -3.52 -7.76 -6.55
C ARG A 30 -4.90 -7.88 -5.91
N PHE A 31 -5.26 -9.08 -5.44
CA PHE A 31 -6.48 -9.30 -4.67
C PHE A 31 -6.39 -8.64 -3.29
N LEU A 32 -5.24 -8.76 -2.62
CA LEU A 32 -5.04 -8.13 -1.31
C LEU A 32 -5.16 -6.61 -1.37
N ASP A 33 -4.63 -5.98 -2.42
CA ASP A 33 -4.77 -4.53 -2.61
C ASP A 33 -6.25 -4.14 -2.72
N ALA A 34 -6.98 -4.78 -3.64
CA ALA A 34 -8.40 -4.51 -3.82
C ALA A 34 -9.24 -4.81 -2.57
N PHE A 35 -8.87 -5.86 -1.82
CA PHE A 35 -9.52 -6.20 -0.57
C PHE A 35 -9.27 -5.14 0.50
N VAL A 36 -8.02 -4.72 0.71
CA VAL A 36 -7.68 -3.70 1.70
C VAL A 36 -8.31 -2.35 1.36
N ASP A 37 -8.31 -1.97 0.07
CA ASP A 37 -8.96 -0.74 -0.40
C ASP A 37 -10.48 -0.74 -0.17
N SER A 38 -11.11 -1.91 -0.14
CA SER A 38 -12.55 -2.05 0.14
C SER A 38 -12.91 -1.97 1.64
N LEU A 39 -11.93 -2.09 2.55
CA LEU A 39 -12.20 -2.14 3.98
C LEU A 39 -12.33 -0.73 4.58
N PRO A 40 -13.41 -0.43 5.34
CA PRO A 40 -13.51 0.82 6.09
C PRO A 40 -12.66 0.75 7.35
N LEU A 41 -11.34 0.85 7.21
CA LEU A 41 -10.37 0.66 8.30
C LEU A 41 -10.67 1.54 9.53
N ALA A 42 -11.13 2.77 9.32
CA ALA A 42 -11.54 3.67 10.41
C ALA A 42 -12.78 3.15 11.16
N GLY A 43 -13.77 2.62 10.44
CA GLY A 43 -14.99 2.05 11.01
C GLY A 43 -14.75 0.72 11.75
N LEU A 44 -13.71 -0.01 11.36
CA LEU A 44 -13.28 -1.25 12.01
C LEU A 44 -12.45 -1.03 13.30
N GLY A 45 -12.19 0.22 13.68
CA GLY A 45 -11.48 0.57 14.92
C GLY A 45 -9.96 0.47 14.84
N PHE A 46 -9.37 0.44 13.64
CA PHE A 46 -7.93 0.50 13.49
C PHE A 46 -7.39 1.87 13.94
N ARG A 47 -6.60 1.89 15.02
CA ARG A 47 -6.05 3.11 15.64
C ARG A 47 -5.21 4.00 14.71
N HIS A 48 -4.71 3.44 13.61
CA HIS A 48 -3.84 4.14 12.66
C HIS A 48 -4.38 4.07 11.22
N ALA A 49 -5.69 3.88 11.05
CA ALA A 49 -6.33 3.87 9.74
C ALA A 49 -6.23 5.23 9.00
N VAL A 50 -6.16 6.32 9.76
CA VAL A 50 -6.06 7.68 9.22
C VAL A 50 -4.75 8.27 9.72
N LEU A 51 -3.93 8.75 8.78
CA LEU A 51 -2.72 9.50 9.10
C LEU A 51 -3.12 10.86 9.69
N HIS A 52 -2.55 11.25 10.84
CA HIS A 52 -2.69 12.64 11.27
C HIS A 52 -1.91 13.54 10.30
N ARG A 53 -2.32 14.81 10.23
CA ARG A 53 -1.71 15.83 9.34
C ARG A 53 -0.19 15.99 9.55
N THR A 54 0.33 15.56 10.69
CA THR A 54 1.76 15.62 11.05
C THR A 54 2.46 14.26 11.06
N GLY A 55 1.81 13.21 10.54
CA GLY A 55 2.27 11.82 10.62
C GLY A 55 1.63 11.11 11.81
N ARG A 56 2.42 10.35 12.59
CA ARG A 56 2.16 10.36 14.03
C ARG A 56 2.53 11.75 14.54
#